data_AF-A0A0B5DXX6-F1
#
_entry.id   AF-A0A0B5DXX6-F1
#
_cell.length_a   1.000
_cell.length_b   1.000
_cell.length_c   1.000
_cell.angle_alpha   90.00
_cell.angle_beta   90.00
_cell.angle_gamma   90.00
#
_symmetry.space_group_name_H-M   'P 1'
#
loop_
_entity.id
_entity.type
_entity.pdbx_description
1 polymer ?
#
loop_
_entity_poly.entity_id
_entity_poly.type
_entity_poly.pdbx_seq_one_letter_code
_entity_poly.pdbx_strand_id
1 'polypeptide(L)'
;MNMIDAILYIASLDDAGAWYRDHRPDLLARDEAGEIAVPEVVAGIARTPTHISGDLGLSYVRVTAGQLAELVACPQITVLARRPYAPGVQDQVYADLAADPEASALYDSVYSRAPYEVEDGEGGTVTVTPPARFGQMG
;
A
#
# COMPACT_ATOMS: atom_id res chain seq x y z
N MET A 1 21.29 0.06 -9.73
CA MET A 1 20.62 -0.09 -8.42
C MET A 1 19.57 -1.17 -8.56
N ASN A 2 19.53 -2.15 -7.65
CA ASN A 2 18.51 -3.18 -7.69
C ASN A 2 17.20 -2.60 -7.13
N MET A 3 16.18 -2.54 -7.96
CA MET A 3 14.82 -2.15 -7.56
C MET A 3 14.14 -3.30 -6.83
N ILE A 4 13.19 -2.98 -5.98
CA ILE A 4 12.39 -3.90 -5.17
C ILE A 4 10.94 -3.54 -5.38
N ASP A 5 10.14 -4.54 -5.71
CA ASP A 5 8.69 -4.44 -5.69
C ASP A 5 8.21 -4.97 -4.32
N ALA A 6 7.37 -4.20 -3.63
CA ALA A 6 6.90 -4.54 -2.28
C ALA A 6 5.45 -4.12 -2.04
N ILE A 7 4.75 -4.84 -1.17
CA ILE A 7 3.44 -4.50 -0.64
C ILE A 7 3.63 -3.97 0.78
N LEU A 8 3.15 -2.74 1.01
CA LEU A 8 3.23 -2.06 2.30
C LEU A 8 1.84 -1.97 2.93
N TYR A 9 1.76 -2.34 4.19
CA TYR A 9 0.64 -2.09 5.09
C TYR A 9 0.97 -0.90 5.98
N ILE A 10 -0.02 -0.04 6.22
CA ILE A 10 0.08 1.14 7.08
C ILE A 10 -0.97 0.97 8.19
N ALA A 11 -0.50 0.84 9.43
CA ALA A 11 -1.34 0.54 10.59
C ALA A 11 -2.13 1.74 11.11
N SER A 12 -1.65 2.95 10.85
CA SER A 12 -2.34 4.21 11.11
C SER A 12 -1.77 5.28 10.18
N LEU A 13 -2.62 5.87 9.33
CA LEU A 13 -2.24 6.93 8.40
C LEU A 13 -1.90 8.22 9.15
N ASP A 14 -2.65 8.53 10.20
CA ASP A 14 -2.43 9.71 11.03
C ASP A 14 -1.08 9.63 11.78
N ASP A 15 -0.79 8.51 12.44
CA ASP A 15 0.47 8.32 13.16
C ASP A 15 1.66 8.21 12.19
N ALA A 16 1.47 7.59 11.02
CA ALA A 16 2.52 7.53 10.00
C ALA A 16 2.86 8.94 9.50
N GLY A 17 1.83 9.74 9.21
CA GLY A 17 1.97 11.14 8.81
C GLY A 17 2.70 11.98 9.84
N ALA A 18 2.27 11.89 11.11
CA ALA A 18 2.95 12.55 12.24
C ALA A 18 4.41 12.14 12.36
N TRP A 19 4.71 10.84 12.23
CA TRP A 19 6.08 10.35 12.28
C TRP A 19 6.95 10.95 11.17
N TYR A 20 6.43 11.01 9.93
CA TYR A 20 7.15 11.61 8.80
C TYR A 20 7.36 13.11 8.98
N ARG A 21 6.38 13.87 9.49
CA ARG A 21 6.57 15.29 9.81
C ARG A 21 7.73 15.52 10.77
N ASP A 22 7.82 14.68 11.80
CA ASP A 22 8.79 14.87 12.88
C ASP A 22 10.20 14.36 12.50
N HIS A 23 10.28 13.26 11.75
CA HIS A 23 11.55 12.56 11.52
C HIS A 23 12.10 12.74 10.12
N ARG A 24 11.23 12.85 9.11
CA ARG A 24 11.58 12.85 7.68
C ARG A 24 10.66 13.77 6.85
N PRO A 25 10.54 15.06 7.21
CA PRO A 25 9.66 16.00 6.48
C PRO A 25 10.14 16.26 5.05
N ASP A 26 11.39 15.92 4.74
CA ASP A 26 11.98 15.94 3.40
C ASP A 26 11.33 14.93 2.44
N LEU A 27 10.76 13.85 2.98
CA LEU A 27 10.10 12.81 2.19
C LEU A 27 8.64 13.13 1.87
N LEU A 28 8.05 14.15 2.51
CA LEU A 28 6.65 14.51 2.30
C LEU A 28 6.49 15.42 1.08
N ALA A 29 5.45 15.12 0.28
CA ALA A 29 5.04 15.92 -0.86
C ALA A 29 4.74 17.36 -0.44
N ARG A 30 5.13 18.30 -1.30
CA ARG A 30 4.86 19.72 -1.11
C ARG A 30 3.80 20.20 -2.08
N ASP A 31 2.94 21.10 -1.61
CA ASP A 31 1.97 21.78 -2.46
C ASP A 31 2.61 22.93 -3.27
N GLU A 32 1.80 23.67 -4.02
CA GLU A 32 2.27 24.80 -4.84
C GLU A 32 2.86 25.95 -4.00
N ALA A 33 2.52 26.04 -2.72
CA ALA A 33 3.06 27.03 -1.78
C ALA A 33 4.36 26.56 -1.10
N GLY A 34 4.76 25.29 -1.29
CA GLY A 34 5.93 24.69 -0.64
C GLY A 34 5.63 24.11 0.75
N GLU A 35 4.36 24.10 1.17
CA GLU A 35 3.92 23.52 2.43
C GLU A 35 3.72 22.00 2.29
N ILE A 36 3.68 21.27 3.40
CA ILE A 36 3.39 19.83 3.37
C ILE A 36 1.97 19.64 2.84
N ALA A 37 1.83 18.87 1.76
CA ALA A 37 0.53 18.59 1.15
C ALA A 37 -0.34 17.74 2.08
N VAL A 38 -1.65 18.00 2.07
CA VAL A 38 -2.67 17.26 2.83
C VAL A 38 -3.65 16.62 1.85
N PRO A 39 -3.93 15.29 1.93
CA PRO A 39 -3.36 14.34 2.89
C PRO A 39 -1.86 14.12 2.65
N GLU A 40 -1.17 13.75 3.73
CA GLU A 40 0.28 13.58 3.69
C GLU A 40 0.65 12.39 2.82
N VAL A 41 1.57 12.64 1.90
CA VAL A 41 2.00 11.67 0.89
C VAL A 41 3.52 11.64 0.86
N VAL A 42 4.10 10.44 1.01
CA VAL A 42 5.52 10.26 0.72
C VAL A 42 5.76 10.44 -0.78
N ALA A 43 6.61 11.40 -1.12
CA ALA A 43 6.98 11.76 -2.49
C ALA A 43 8.24 11.01 -2.96
N GLY A 44 8.56 11.12 -4.24
CA GLY A 44 9.83 10.63 -4.80
C GLY A 44 9.94 9.09 -4.90
N ILE A 45 8.85 8.37 -4.68
CA ILE A 45 8.77 6.91 -4.83
C ILE A 45 7.73 6.53 -5.87
N ALA A 46 8.02 5.49 -6.66
CA ALA A 46 7.04 4.92 -7.56
C ALA A 46 6.11 3.99 -6.76
N ARG A 47 4.82 4.30 -6.77
CA ARG A 47 3.80 3.56 -6.01
C ARG A 47 2.45 3.60 -6.72
N THR A 48 1.61 2.62 -6.43
CA THR A 48 0.17 2.73 -6.70
C THR A 48 -0.45 3.77 -5.77
N PRO A 49 -1.64 4.30 -6.10
CA PRO A 49 -2.48 4.95 -5.09
C PRO A 49 -2.64 4.06 -3.86
N THR A 50 -2.73 4.66 -2.68
CA THR A 50 -2.97 3.94 -1.42
C THR A 50 -4.44 3.55 -1.34
N HIS A 51 -4.74 2.26 -1.12
CA HIS A 51 -6.07 1.86 -0.68
C HIS A 51 -6.23 2.25 0.79
N ILE A 52 -7.37 2.82 1.14
CA ILE A 52 -7.65 3.29 2.49
C ILE A 52 -8.91 2.61 3.00
N SER A 53 -8.85 2.05 4.21
CA SER A 53 -9.98 1.51 4.95
C SER A 53 -9.93 2.03 6.38
N GLY A 54 -10.74 3.06 6.68
CA GLY A 54 -10.60 3.82 7.92
C GLY A 54 -9.24 4.50 7.99
N ASP A 55 -8.49 4.24 9.06
CA ASP A 55 -7.12 4.73 9.28
C ASP A 55 -6.03 3.77 8.74
N LEU A 56 -6.43 2.66 8.10
CA LEU A 56 -5.49 1.70 7.54
C LEU A 56 -5.18 2.01 6.08
N GLY A 57 -3.93 1.76 5.69
CA GLY A 57 -3.46 1.97 4.33
C GLY A 57 -2.81 0.73 3.71
N LEU A 58 -2.95 0.56 2.40
CA LEU A 58 -2.28 -0.47 1.63
C LEU A 58 -1.69 0.13 0.36
N SER A 59 -0.43 -0.17 0.04
CA SER A 59 0.22 0.35 -1.17
C SER A 59 1.19 -0.64 -1.79
N TYR A 60 1.21 -0.71 -3.12
CA TYR A 60 2.27 -1.38 -3.86
C TYR A 60 3.33 -0.35 -4.25
N VAL A 61 4.60 -0.65 -4.01
CA VAL A 61 5.72 0.26 -4.29
C VAL A 61 6.79 -0.44 -5.13
N ARG A 62 7.46 0.33 -5.98
CA ARG A 62 8.70 -0.05 -6.66
C ARG A 62 9.79 0.95 -6.28
N VAL A 63 10.69 0.50 -5.43
CA VAL A 63 11.68 1.37 -4.76
C VAL A 63 13.06 0.75 -4.77
N THR A 64 14.09 1.57 -4.56
CA THR A 64 15.43 1.04 -4.26
C THR A 64 15.47 0.45 -2.84
N ALA A 65 16.49 -0.35 -2.54
CA ALA A 65 16.71 -0.86 -1.18
C ALA A 65 16.86 0.26 -0.13
N GLY A 66 17.50 1.38 -0.50
CA GLY A 66 17.63 2.55 0.39
C GLY A 66 16.29 3.18 0.70
N GLN A 67 15.49 3.46 -0.33
CA GLN A 67 14.13 4.00 -0.16
C GLN A 67 13.22 3.07 0.64
N LEU A 68 13.32 1.74 0.43
CA LEU A 68 12.55 0.79 1.24
C LEU A 68 12.96 0.87 2.72
N ALA A 69 14.26 0.99 3.01
CA ALA A 69 14.75 1.14 4.38
C ALA A 69 14.23 2.43 5.03
N GLU A 70 14.14 3.53 4.27
CA GLU A 70 13.55 4.79 4.77
C GLU A 70 12.05 4.67 5.03
N LEU A 71 11.32 3.94 4.19
CA LEU A 71 9.89 3.71 4.37
C LEU A 71 9.61 2.91 5.65
N VAL A 72 10.29 1.78 5.82
CA VAL A 72 10.08 0.89 6.97
C VAL A 72 10.73 1.38 8.27
N ALA A 73 11.44 2.51 8.23
CA ALA A 73 11.87 3.20 9.44
C ALA A 73 10.67 3.80 10.21
N CYS A 74 9.56 4.09 9.52
CA CYS A 74 8.30 4.46 10.15
C CYS A 74 7.69 3.22 10.85
N PRO A 75 7.44 3.25 12.17
CA PRO A 75 6.91 2.10 12.90
C PRO A 75 5.52 1.64 12.44
N GLN A 76 4.76 2.53 11.78
CA GLN A 76 3.42 2.23 11.28
C GLN A 76 3.45 1.47 9.94
N ILE A 77 4.61 1.34 9.29
CA ILE A 77 4.75 0.69 7.98
C ILE A 77 5.30 -0.73 8.15
N THR A 78 4.56 -1.70 7.64
CA THR A 78 4.97 -3.11 7.59
C THR A 78 5.08 -3.57 6.14
N VAL A 79 6.16 -4.29 5.80
CA VAL A 79 6.29 -4.96 4.50
C VAL A 79 5.59 -6.30 4.58
N LEU A 80 4.53 -6.48 3.81
CA LEU A 80 3.79 -7.75 3.75
C LEU A 80 4.46 -8.76 2.82
N ALA A 81 5.00 -8.30 1.69
CA ALA A 81 5.76 -9.12 0.75
C ALA A 81 6.72 -8.23 -0.06
N ARG A 82 7.86 -8.79 -0.49
CA ARG A 82 8.81 -8.07 -1.35
C ARG A 82 9.67 -9.01 -2.20
N ARG A 83 10.05 -8.57 -3.39
CA ARG A 83 11.01 -9.26 -4.27
C ARG A 83 11.87 -8.27 -5.06
N PRO A 84 13.11 -8.66 -5.45
CA PRO A 84 13.87 -7.89 -6.43
C PRO A 84 13.09 -7.74 -7.74
N TYR A 85 13.05 -6.54 -8.29
CA TYR A 85 12.30 -6.25 -9.51
C TYR A 85 12.81 -7.08 -10.69
N ALA A 86 11.87 -7.71 -11.40
CA ALA A 86 12.06 -8.38 -12.67
C ALA A 86 10.74 -8.36 -13.45
N PRO A 87 10.75 -8.56 -14.78
CA PRO A 87 9.51 -8.73 -15.54
C PRO A 87 8.64 -9.84 -14.93
N GLY A 88 7.35 -9.55 -14.67
CA GLY A 88 6.41 -10.50 -14.07
C GLY A 88 6.58 -10.75 -12.56
N VAL A 89 7.45 -10.01 -11.86
CA VAL A 89 7.69 -10.21 -10.42
C VAL A 89 6.45 -10.02 -9.55
N GLN A 90 5.47 -9.24 -10.02
CA GLN A 90 4.22 -8.97 -9.31
C GLN A 90 3.50 -10.25 -8.90
N ASP A 91 3.41 -11.23 -9.81
CA ASP A 91 2.78 -12.52 -9.54
C ASP A 91 3.43 -13.23 -8.35
N GLN A 92 4.77 -13.14 -8.27
CA GLN A 92 5.55 -13.75 -7.20
C GLN A 92 5.36 -13.01 -5.88
N VAL A 93 5.32 -11.67 -5.89
CA VAL A 93 5.07 -10.88 -4.68
C VAL A 93 3.69 -11.19 -4.09
N TYR A 94 2.65 -11.29 -4.91
CA TYR A 94 1.32 -11.68 -4.43
C TYR A 94 1.22 -13.16 -4.03
N ALA A 95 2.00 -14.04 -4.66
CA ALA A 95 2.09 -15.44 -4.24
C ALA A 95 2.76 -15.57 -2.86
N ASP A 96 3.83 -14.81 -2.60
CA ASP A 96 4.47 -14.76 -1.28
C ASP A 96 3.52 -14.23 -0.21
N LEU A 97 2.79 -13.14 -0.52
CA LEU A 97 1.76 -12.59 0.37
C LEU A 97 0.71 -13.65 0.72
N ALA A 98 0.21 -14.40 -0.28
CA ALA A 98 -0.81 -15.41 -0.05
C ALA A 98 -0.28 -16.64 0.71
N ALA A 99 1.02 -16.90 0.66
CA ALA A 99 1.66 -17.98 1.39
C ALA A 99 1.90 -17.66 2.88
N ASP A 100 1.81 -16.38 3.28
CA ASP A 100 1.94 -15.91 4.66
C ASP A 100 0.54 -15.54 5.22
N PRO A 101 -0.04 -16.36 6.13
CA PRO A 101 -1.37 -16.11 6.68
C PRO A 101 -1.49 -14.79 7.45
N GLU A 102 -0.43 -14.36 8.15
CA GLU A 102 -0.47 -13.13 8.94
C GLU A 102 -0.42 -11.91 8.02
N ALA A 103 0.49 -11.93 7.03
CA ALA A 103 0.56 -10.88 6.03
C ALA A 103 -0.74 -10.80 5.18
N SER A 104 -1.31 -11.95 4.84
CA SER A 104 -2.61 -12.03 4.14
C SER A 104 -3.74 -11.44 4.98
N ALA A 105 -3.77 -11.69 6.30
CA ALA A 105 -4.79 -11.12 7.18
C ALA A 105 -4.69 -9.59 7.30
N LEU A 106 -3.47 -9.04 7.39
CA LEU A 106 -3.25 -7.59 7.36
C LEU A 106 -3.61 -6.97 6.01
N TYR A 107 -3.37 -7.69 4.91
CA TYR A 107 -3.81 -7.25 3.60
C TYR A 107 -5.35 -7.20 3.50
N ASP A 108 -6.02 -8.26 3.95
CA ASP A 108 -7.48 -8.40 3.88
C ASP A 108 -8.23 -7.45 4.84
N SER A 109 -7.58 -6.95 5.88
CA SER A 109 -8.15 -5.93 6.77
C SER A 109 -8.32 -4.57 6.10
N VAL A 110 -7.51 -4.28 5.07
CA VAL A 110 -7.61 -3.06 4.27
C VAL A 110 -8.36 -3.31 2.98
N TYR A 111 -8.05 -4.41 2.28
CA TYR A 111 -8.65 -4.77 1.00
C TYR A 111 -9.17 -6.21 1.06
N SER A 112 -10.43 -6.35 1.47
CA SER A 112 -11.06 -7.68 1.51
C SER A 112 -11.22 -8.24 0.10
N ARG A 113 -10.80 -9.49 -0.07
CA ARG A 113 -10.98 -10.28 -1.30
C ARG A 113 -12.22 -11.17 -1.27
N ALA A 114 -13.01 -11.10 -0.20
CA ALA A 114 -14.23 -11.90 -0.07
C ALA A 114 -15.33 -11.36 -1.00
N PRO A 115 -16.10 -12.24 -1.69
CA PRO A 115 -17.29 -11.82 -2.41
C PRO A 115 -18.30 -11.13 -1.48
N TYR A 116 -18.99 -10.12 -1.99
CA TYR A 116 -20.04 -9.41 -1.27
C TYR A 116 -21.26 -9.20 -2.16
N GLU A 117 -22.44 -9.04 -1.55
CA GLU A 117 -23.68 -8.77 -2.26
C GLU A 117 -23.96 -7.26 -2.28
N VAL A 118 -24.42 -6.78 -3.42
CA VAL A 118 -24.93 -5.41 -3.60
C VAL A 118 -26.29 -5.45 -4.30
N GLU A 119 -27.17 -4.53 -3.93
CA GLU A 119 -28.47 -4.40 -4.58
C GLU A 119 -28.29 -4.02 -6.05
N ASP A 120 -29.02 -4.70 -6.94
CA ASP A 120 -28.98 -4.47 -8.39
C ASP A 120 -29.87 -3.30 -8.85
N GLY A 121 -30.65 -2.70 -7.93
CA GLY A 121 -31.60 -1.63 -8.21
C GLY A 121 -32.94 -2.09 -8.78
N GLU A 122 -33.14 -3.39 -9.02
CA GLU A 122 -34.39 -4.01 -9.50
C GLU A 122 -35.09 -4.87 -8.42
N GLY A 123 -34.56 -4.86 -7.20
CA GLY A 123 -35.07 -5.63 -6.06
C GLY A 123 -34.39 -6.99 -5.88
N GLY A 124 -33.29 -7.25 -6.60
CA GLY A 124 -32.40 -8.39 -6.41
C GLY A 124 -31.04 -7.99 -5.86
N THR A 125 -30.15 -8.97 -5.74
CA THR A 125 -28.75 -8.78 -5.38
C THR A 125 -27.84 -9.35 -6.44
N VAL A 126 -26.69 -8.71 -6.65
CA VAL A 126 -25.59 -9.25 -7.45
C VAL A 126 -24.39 -9.51 -6.54
N THR A 127 -23.80 -10.70 -6.68
CA THR A 127 -22.54 -11.05 -6.01
C THR A 127 -21.37 -10.43 -6.76
N VAL A 128 -20.62 -9.57 -6.10
CA VAL A 128 -19.38 -8.96 -6.60
C VAL A 128 -18.19 -9.66 -5.96
N THR A 129 -17.29 -10.19 -6.80
CA THR A 129 -16.01 -10.76 -6.35
C THR A 129 -14.90 -9.74 -6.60
N PRO A 130 -14.27 -9.18 -5.56
CA PRO A 130 -13.14 -8.28 -5.72
C PRO A 130 -11.98 -8.92 -6.50
N PRO A 131 -11.23 -8.16 -7.31
CA PRO A 131 -9.96 -8.62 -7.86
C PRO A 131 -9.03 -9.15 -6.77
N ALA A 132 -8.27 -10.21 -7.05
CA ALA A 132 -7.33 -10.80 -6.09
C ALA A 132 -6.17 -9.87 -5.70
N ARG A 133 -5.93 -8.80 -6.46
CA ARG A 133 -4.80 -7.87 -6.31
C ARG A 133 -5.30 -6.44 -6.27
N PHE A 134 -4.84 -5.70 -5.26
CA PHE A 134 -5.03 -4.27 -5.16
C PHE A 134 -3.84 -3.57 -5.84
N GLY A 135 -4.11 -2.88 -6.94
CA GLY A 135 -3.13 -2.09 -7.67
C GLY A 135 -2.02 -2.92 -8.31
N GLN A 136 -1.51 -2.50 -9.46
CA GLN A 136 -0.28 -3.03 -10.04
C GLN A 136 0.43 -1.88 -10.75
N MET A 137 1.75 -1.84 -10.66
CA MET A 137 2.54 -0.91 -11.45
C MET A 137 2.83 -1.51 -12.83
N GLY A 138 2.45 -0.81 -13.90
CA GLY A 138 2.86 -1.15 -15.27
C GLY A 138 4.36 -1.10 -15.51
#